data_AF-A0A1H0SPC2-F1
#
_entry.id   AF-A0A1H0SPC2-F1
#
_cell.length_a   1.000
_cell.length_b   1.000
_cell.length_c   1.000
_cell.angle_alpha   90.00
_cell.angle_beta   90.00
_cell.angle_gamma   90.00
#
_symmetry.space_group_name_H-M   'P 1'
#
loop_
_entity.id
_entity.type
_entity.pdbx_description
1 polymer ?
#
loop_
_entity_poly.entity_id
_entity_poly.type
_entity_poly.pdbx_seq_one_letter_code
_entity_poly.pdbx_strand_id
1 'polypeptide(L)'
;MKKNNLFITILIGMIALVGCSDSSTDNATQEEPKESVQEYGVSELKLITVEERTSEGYKTIKVIDNKDELKSVQKIVVDADWGKSIEVSMPKPPEYRFRLNSSNYAISKTPNGDRLEIVIEGEAKYIKMSENESETLFELITGNKL
;
A
#
# COMPACT_ATOMS: atom_id res chain seq x y z
N MET A 1 -26.43 40.11 -4.36
CA MET A 1 -25.89 40.11 -2.98
C MET A 1 -27.03 40.00 -1.98
N LYS A 2 -27.14 38.88 -1.28
CA LYS A 2 -27.84 38.75 0.00
C LYS A 2 -27.01 37.79 0.85
N LYS A 3 -26.36 38.33 1.89
CA LYS A 3 -25.70 37.57 2.95
C LYS A 3 -26.79 37.14 3.93
N ASN A 4 -26.86 35.85 4.24
CA ASN A 4 -27.54 35.37 5.43
C ASN A 4 -26.57 34.49 6.22
N ASN A 5 -26.16 35.01 7.38
CA ASN A 5 -25.53 34.28 8.46
C ASN A 5 -26.65 33.71 9.35
N LEU A 6 -26.53 32.45 9.81
CA LEU A 6 -27.16 32.06 11.08
C LEU A 6 -26.40 30.91 11.73
N PHE A 7 -26.26 31.03 13.05
CA PHE A 7 -25.33 30.39 13.95
C PHE A 7 -25.73 28.98 14.42
N ILE A 8 -24.68 28.15 14.60
CA ILE A 8 -24.35 27.23 15.72
C ILE A 8 -25.52 26.67 16.54
N THR A 9 -25.59 25.33 16.57
CA THR A 9 -25.89 24.57 17.80
C THR A 9 -24.93 23.38 17.92
N ILE A 10 -24.00 23.49 18.88
CA ILE A 10 -23.18 22.42 19.42
C ILE A 10 -24.04 21.67 20.44
N LEU A 11 -24.22 20.36 20.28
CA LEU A 11 -24.87 19.50 21.27
C LEU A 11 -23.80 18.62 21.93
N ILE A 12 -23.30 19.09 23.08
CA ILE A 12 -22.49 18.31 24.01
C ILE A 12 -23.45 17.45 24.83
N GLY A 13 -23.38 16.13 24.66
CA GLY A 13 -24.02 15.17 25.54
C GLY A 13 -23.00 14.57 26.49
N MET A 14 -22.97 15.05 27.74
CA MET A 14 -22.41 14.31 28.88
C MET A 14 -23.25 13.05 29.12
N ILE A 15 -22.63 11.88 29.24
CA ILE A 15 -23.20 10.78 30.03
C ILE A 15 -22.12 10.26 30.99
N ALA A 16 -22.60 9.95 32.19
CA ALA A 16 -21.93 9.94 33.46
C ALA A 16 -20.92 8.81 33.69
N LEU A 17 -19.94 9.13 34.53
CA LEU A 17 -19.16 8.18 35.32
C LEU A 17 -20.06 7.52 36.39
N VAL A 18 -20.13 6.19 36.36
CA VAL A 18 -20.45 5.28 37.49
C VAL A 18 -19.86 3.94 37.09
N GLY A 19 -19.13 3.15 37.88
CA GLY A 19 -18.70 3.17 39.28
C GLY A 19 -18.11 1.77 39.55
N CYS A 20 -17.00 1.67 40.28
CA CYS A 20 -16.43 0.40 40.72
C CYS A 20 -17.30 -0.28 41.78
N SER A 21 -17.40 -1.63 41.77
CA SER A 21 -17.27 -2.44 43.00
C SER A 21 -17.24 -3.94 42.71
N ASP A 22 -16.46 -4.64 43.55
CA ASP A 22 -16.43 -6.09 43.88
C ASP A 22 -15.86 -7.06 42.84
N SER A 23 -15.05 -8.07 43.19
CA SER A 23 -14.63 -8.64 44.49
C SER A 23 -13.42 -9.57 44.25
N SER A 24 -12.60 -9.77 45.27
CA SER A 24 -11.44 -10.68 45.30
C SER A 24 -11.76 -12.11 44.86
N THR A 25 -10.91 -12.75 44.05
CA THR A 25 -10.55 -14.18 44.17
C THR A 25 -9.25 -14.48 43.40
N ASP A 26 -8.27 -15.07 44.08
CA ASP A 26 -7.05 -15.65 43.51
C ASP A 26 -7.37 -16.91 42.67
N ASN A 27 -6.80 -17.04 41.48
CA ASN A 27 -5.98 -18.20 41.09
C ASN A 27 -5.46 -18.14 39.65
N ALA A 28 -4.26 -18.66 39.49
CA ALA A 28 -3.47 -18.70 38.29
C ALA A 28 -4.16 -19.42 37.11
N THR A 29 -4.07 -18.82 35.91
CA THR A 29 -3.89 -19.51 34.64
C THR A 29 -3.26 -18.51 33.68
N GLN A 30 -2.17 -18.92 33.03
CA GLN A 30 -1.43 -18.13 32.04
C GLN A 30 -2.35 -17.84 30.84
N GLU A 31 -2.65 -16.56 30.60
CA GLU A 31 -3.15 -16.10 29.31
C GLU A 31 -1.96 -15.54 28.53
N GLU A 32 -1.68 -16.15 27.38
CA GLU A 32 -0.82 -15.59 26.35
C GLU A 32 -1.34 -14.20 25.93
N PRO A 33 -0.46 -13.24 25.60
CA PRO A 33 -0.90 -11.94 25.13
C PRO A 33 -1.67 -12.12 23.82
N LYS A 34 -2.98 -11.82 23.86
CA LYS A 34 -3.85 -11.63 22.69
C LYS A 34 -3.23 -10.53 21.84
N GLU A 35 -2.54 -10.94 20.79
CA GLU A 35 -2.13 -10.07 19.70
C GLU A 35 -3.40 -9.52 19.06
N SER A 36 -3.74 -8.29 19.41
CA SER A 36 -4.78 -7.52 18.73
C SER A 36 -4.28 -7.19 17.33
N VAL A 37 -4.48 -8.13 16.40
CA VAL A 37 -4.36 -7.86 14.97
C VAL A 37 -5.49 -6.88 14.65
N GLN A 38 -5.12 -5.63 14.42
CA GLN A 38 -6.02 -4.64 13.83
C GLN A 38 -6.40 -5.17 12.45
N GLU A 39 -7.63 -5.66 12.32
CA GLU A 39 -8.25 -6.02 11.06
C GLU A 39 -8.48 -4.72 10.27
N TYR A 40 -7.43 -4.28 9.57
CA TYR A 40 -7.57 -3.29 8.51
C TYR A 40 -8.48 -3.91 7.46
N GLY A 41 -9.64 -3.29 7.25
CA GLY A 41 -10.72 -3.79 6.42
C GLY A 41 -10.22 -4.46 5.15
N VAL A 42 -10.60 -5.72 4.98
CA VAL A 42 -10.22 -6.55 3.84
C VAL A 42 -10.80 -5.90 2.58
N SER A 43 -10.02 -5.02 1.94
CA SER A 43 -10.24 -4.72 0.53
C SER A 43 -10.13 -6.05 -0.19
N GLU A 44 -11.18 -6.46 -0.90
CA GLU A 44 -11.11 -7.64 -1.76
C GLU A 44 -9.85 -7.55 -2.62
N LEU A 45 -8.89 -8.45 -2.37
CA LEU A 45 -7.64 -8.49 -3.12
C LEU A 45 -7.97 -8.85 -4.56
N LYS A 46 -7.94 -7.83 -5.43
CA LYS A 46 -8.13 -8.01 -6.86
C LYS A 46 -6.85 -8.58 -7.46
N LEU A 47 -7.01 -9.38 -8.52
CA LEU A 47 -5.88 -9.84 -9.33
C LEU A 47 -5.06 -8.64 -9.82
N ILE A 48 -3.75 -8.83 -9.93
CA ILE A 48 -2.81 -7.86 -10.50
C ILE A 48 -2.41 -8.34 -11.88
N THR A 49 -2.59 -7.49 -12.89
CA THR A 49 -2.04 -7.70 -14.23
C THR A 49 -0.75 -6.91 -14.35
N VAL A 50 0.34 -7.61 -14.65
CA VAL A 50 1.67 -7.01 -14.87
C VAL A 50 1.91 -6.95 -16.36
N GLU A 51 2.30 -5.77 -16.83
CA GLU A 51 2.57 -5.47 -18.22
C GLU A 51 4.03 -5.07 -18.40
N GLU A 52 4.65 -5.56 -19.47
CA GLU A 52 5.99 -5.19 -19.89
C GLU A 52 5.91 -4.33 -21.16
N ARG A 53 6.80 -3.35 -21.25
CA ARG A 53 6.90 -2.48 -22.41
C ARG A 53 7.57 -3.18 -23.59
N THR A 54 6.98 -3.00 -24.76
CA THR A 54 7.45 -3.48 -26.06
C THR A 54 7.48 -2.31 -27.07
N SER A 55 7.94 -2.57 -28.30
CA SER A 55 7.88 -1.59 -29.39
C SER A 55 6.46 -1.21 -29.81
N GLU A 56 5.47 -2.08 -29.55
CA GLU A 56 4.06 -1.88 -29.93
C GLU A 56 3.20 -1.32 -28.79
N GLY A 57 3.79 -1.11 -27.61
CA GLY A 57 3.07 -0.68 -26.40
C GLY A 57 3.33 -1.64 -25.24
N TYR A 58 2.37 -1.77 -24.33
CA TYR A 58 2.47 -2.67 -23.18
C TYR A 58 1.78 -3.99 -23.47
N LYS A 59 2.40 -5.09 -23.03
CA LYS A 59 1.86 -6.44 -23.14
C LYS A 59 1.81 -7.08 -21.76
N THR A 60 0.70 -7.72 -21.42
CA THR A 60 0.62 -8.54 -20.20
C THR A 60 1.65 -9.68 -20.22
N ILE A 61 2.47 -9.76 -19.17
CA ILE A 61 3.46 -10.82 -18.98
C ILE A 61 3.13 -11.76 -17.81
N LYS A 62 2.39 -11.26 -16.80
CA LYS A 62 1.99 -12.06 -15.64
C LYS A 62 0.63 -11.61 -15.14
N VAL A 63 -0.15 -12.57 -14.65
CA VAL A 63 -1.34 -12.33 -13.84
C VAL A 63 -1.07 -12.94 -12.47
N ILE A 64 -1.22 -12.15 -11.42
CA ILE A 64 -1.08 -12.57 -10.03
C ILE A 64 -2.48 -12.67 -9.46
N ASP A 65 -2.92 -13.90 -9.18
CA ASP A 65 -4.22 -14.22 -8.59
C ASP A 65 -4.08 -15.02 -7.27
N ASN A 66 -2.87 -15.52 -6.98
CA ASN A 66 -2.55 -16.15 -5.71
C ASN A 66 -2.63 -15.14 -4.56
N LYS A 67 -3.39 -15.48 -3.52
CA LYS A 67 -3.66 -14.61 -2.37
C LYS A 67 -2.39 -14.17 -1.62
N ASP A 68 -1.40 -15.05 -1.49
CA ASP A 68 -0.19 -14.76 -0.74
C ASP A 68 0.79 -13.91 -1.56
N GLU A 69 0.87 -14.14 -2.89
CA GLU A 69 1.60 -13.25 -3.79
C GLU A 69 0.96 -11.85 -3.82
N LEU A 70 -0.37 -11.75 -3.91
CA LEU A 70 -1.11 -10.48 -3.87
C LEU A 70 -0.82 -9.68 -2.59
N LYS A 71 -0.89 -10.35 -1.44
CA LYS A 71 -0.55 -9.73 -0.15
C LYS A 71 0.90 -9.27 -0.11
N SER A 72 1.82 -10.07 -0.65
CA SER A 72 3.25 -9.74 -0.65
C SER A 72 3.54 -8.50 -1.49
N VAL A 73 2.99 -8.43 -2.71
CA VAL A 73 3.10 -7.25 -3.56
C VAL A 73 2.49 -6.03 -2.87
N GLN A 74 1.27 -6.16 -2.34
CA GLN A 74 0.60 -5.07 -1.64
C GLN A 74 1.43 -4.57 -0.46
N LYS A 75 1.95 -5.47 0.38
CA LYS A 75 2.77 -5.12 1.52
C LYS A 75 3.99 -4.30 1.09
N ILE A 76 4.71 -4.75 0.06
CA ILE A 76 5.91 -4.07 -0.43
C ILE A 76 5.60 -2.65 -0.91
N VAL A 77 4.51 -2.45 -1.67
CA VAL A 77 4.25 -1.13 -2.29
C VAL A 77 3.38 -0.20 -1.45
N VAL A 78 2.54 -0.72 -0.56
CA VAL A 78 1.70 0.09 0.34
C VAL A 78 2.49 0.54 1.56
N ASP A 79 3.33 -0.31 2.13
CA ASP A 79 4.15 0.03 3.31
C ASP A 79 5.43 0.79 2.95
N ALA A 80 5.69 1.01 1.65
CA ALA A 80 6.91 1.66 1.18
C ALA A 80 7.01 3.12 1.68
N ASP A 81 8.23 3.55 2.01
CA ASP A 81 8.49 4.94 2.41
C ASP A 81 8.55 5.86 1.18
N TRP A 82 7.38 6.27 0.70
CA TRP A 82 7.24 7.09 -0.50
C TRP A 82 7.79 8.50 -0.30
N GLY A 83 8.81 8.85 -1.09
CA GLY A 83 9.27 10.22 -1.24
C GLY A 83 8.29 11.08 -2.06
N LYS A 84 8.37 12.39 -1.87
CA LYS A 84 7.73 13.35 -2.79
C LYS A 84 8.55 13.44 -4.07
N SER A 85 7.90 13.34 -5.21
CA SER A 85 8.50 13.76 -6.46
C SER A 85 8.00 15.14 -6.86
N ILE A 86 8.91 16.08 -7.11
CA ILE A 86 8.55 17.43 -7.57
C ILE A 86 8.37 17.48 -9.10
N GLU A 87 8.83 16.45 -9.82
CA GLU A 87 8.60 16.16 -11.24
C GLU A 87 9.60 15.04 -11.57
N VAL A 88 9.21 13.76 -11.51
CA VAL A 88 10.13 12.72 -12.01
C VAL A 88 10.08 12.81 -13.52
N SER A 89 10.96 13.61 -14.11
CA SER A 89 11.28 13.48 -15.52
C SER A 89 12.07 12.17 -15.67
N MET A 90 11.36 11.04 -15.71
CA MET A 90 11.96 9.75 -16.01
C MET A 90 12.58 9.83 -17.41
N PRO A 91 13.90 9.63 -17.57
CA PRO A 91 14.59 9.80 -18.85
C PRO A 91 14.10 8.81 -19.91
N LYS A 92 13.46 7.71 -19.48
CA LYS A 92 12.86 6.69 -20.32
C LYS A 92 11.46 6.35 -19.78
N PRO A 93 10.50 6.02 -20.67
CA PRO A 93 9.23 5.47 -20.20
C PRO A 93 9.43 4.10 -19.54
N PRO A 94 8.60 3.75 -18.54
CA PRO A 94 8.85 2.64 -17.64
C PRO A 94 8.87 1.28 -18.33
N GLU A 95 9.75 0.37 -17.90
CA GLU A 95 9.81 -0.98 -18.46
C GLU A 95 8.61 -1.84 -18.06
N TYR A 96 8.05 -1.64 -16.85
CA TYR A 96 6.93 -2.43 -16.35
C TYR A 96 5.82 -1.56 -15.76
N ARG A 97 4.59 -2.09 -15.79
CA ARG A 97 3.42 -1.50 -15.15
C ARG A 97 2.58 -2.56 -14.48
N PHE A 98 1.93 -2.20 -13.37
CA PHE A 98 0.81 -2.98 -12.85
C PHE A 98 -0.21 -2.07 -12.18
N ARG A 99 -1.45 -2.57 -12.09
CA ARG A 99 -2.52 -1.89 -11.35
C ARG A 99 -2.81 -2.62 -10.04
N LEU A 100 -2.80 -1.87 -8.95
CA LEU A 100 -3.20 -2.36 -7.63
C LEU A 100 -4.16 -1.33 -7.03
N ASN A 101 -5.31 -1.81 -6.55
CA ASN A 101 -6.42 -0.96 -6.12
C ASN A 101 -6.82 0.05 -7.22
N SER A 102 -6.76 1.34 -6.92
CA SER A 102 -7.07 2.43 -7.86
C SER A 102 -5.82 3.11 -8.44
N SER A 103 -4.63 2.60 -8.14
CA SER A 103 -3.35 3.22 -8.51
C SER A 103 -2.65 2.41 -9.60
N ASN A 104 -2.05 3.11 -10.56
CA ASN A 104 -1.17 2.52 -11.57
C ASN A 104 0.27 2.75 -11.14
N TYR A 105 1.02 1.66 -11.03
CA TYR A 105 2.43 1.69 -10.64
C TYR A 105 3.27 1.56 -11.91
N ALA A 106 4.12 2.55 -12.14
CA ALA A 106 5.12 2.57 -13.20
C ALA A 106 6.48 2.21 -12.60
N ILE A 107 7.15 1.23 -13.18
CA ILE A 107 8.36 0.62 -12.61
C ILE A 107 9.47 0.72 -13.63
N SER A 108 10.65 1.09 -13.15
CA SER A 108 11.87 1.05 -13.94
C SER A 108 13.02 0.46 -13.18
N LYS A 109 13.96 -0.11 -13.94
CA LYS A 109 15.24 -0.51 -13.35
C LYS A 109 16.16 0.70 -13.27
N THR A 110 16.92 0.81 -12.20
CA THR A 110 18.01 1.80 -12.11
C THR A 110 18.99 1.62 -13.27
N PRO A 111 19.81 2.63 -13.60
CA PRO A 111 20.83 2.50 -14.65
C PRO A 111 21.80 1.33 -14.46
N ASN A 112 22.07 0.94 -13.21
CA ASN A 112 22.91 -0.20 -12.87
C ASN A 112 22.16 -1.55 -12.96
N GLY A 113 20.83 -1.52 -13.02
CA GLY A 113 19.97 -2.71 -13.04
C GLY A 113 19.82 -3.41 -11.69
N ASP A 114 20.34 -2.85 -10.60
CA ASP A 114 20.40 -3.44 -9.26
C ASP A 114 19.17 -3.15 -8.40
N ARG A 115 18.36 -2.16 -8.78
CA ARG A 115 17.23 -1.67 -7.99
C ARG A 115 16.06 -1.28 -8.87
N LEU A 116 14.89 -1.20 -8.25
CA LEU A 116 13.68 -0.66 -8.85
C LEU A 116 13.45 0.79 -8.42
N GLU A 117 13.00 1.58 -9.37
CA GLU A 117 12.44 2.91 -9.21
C GLU A 117 10.95 2.84 -9.54
N ILE A 118 10.09 3.31 -8.64
CA ILE A 118 8.63 3.22 -8.79
C ILE A 118 8.00 4.59 -8.67
N VAL A 119 7.05 4.87 -9.56
CA VAL A 119 6.17 6.04 -9.53
C VAL A 119 4.72 5.56 -9.49
N ILE A 120 3.88 6.25 -8.73
CA ILE A 120 2.43 6.11 -8.84
C ILE A 120 1.94 7.11 -9.88
N GLU A 121 1.47 6.62 -11.03
CA GLU A 121 1.09 7.48 -12.15
C GLU A 121 -0.07 8.42 -11.75
N GLY A 122 0.10 9.71 -11.99
CA GLY A 122 -0.86 10.75 -11.59
C GLY A 122 -0.69 11.25 -10.15
N GLU A 123 0.24 10.68 -9.37
CA GLU A 123 0.59 11.14 -8.03
C GLU A 123 2.03 11.67 -7.96
N ALA A 124 2.29 12.64 -7.08
CA ALA A 124 3.62 13.16 -6.79
C ALA A 124 4.43 12.23 -5.85
N LYS A 125 4.39 10.92 -6.10
CA LYS A 125 5.02 9.88 -5.27
C LYS A 125 6.04 9.09 -6.06
N TYR A 126 7.23 8.96 -5.48
CA TYR A 126 8.36 8.24 -6.04
C TYR A 126 9.11 7.50 -4.95
N ILE A 127 9.64 6.33 -5.29
CA ILE A 127 10.58 5.62 -4.43
C ILE A 127 11.65 4.95 -5.28
N LYS A 128 12.89 4.99 -4.78
CA LYS A 128 13.97 4.09 -5.19
C LYS A 128 14.12 3.04 -4.10
N MET A 129 13.82 1.79 -4.42
CA MET A 129 13.78 0.71 -3.45
C MET A 129 15.18 0.27 -3.00
N SER A 130 15.25 -0.45 -1.88
CA SER A 130 16.46 -1.19 -1.52
C SER A 130 16.69 -2.34 -2.51
N GLU A 131 17.92 -2.87 -2.59
CA GLU A 131 18.25 -4.01 -3.47
C GLU A 131 17.37 -5.24 -3.16
N ASN A 132 17.25 -5.59 -1.88
CA ASN A 132 16.46 -6.76 -1.46
C ASN A 132 14.96 -6.61 -1.81
N GLU A 133 14.36 -5.46 -1.52
CA GLU A 133 12.96 -5.23 -1.90
C GLU A 133 12.77 -5.19 -3.42
N SER A 134 13.76 -4.69 -4.15
CA SER A 134 13.77 -4.66 -5.62
C SER A 134 13.77 -6.07 -6.19
N GLU A 135 14.68 -6.93 -5.73
CA GLU A 135 14.76 -8.33 -6.15
C GLU A 135 13.46 -9.07 -5.83
N THR A 136 12.97 -8.93 -4.59
CA THR A 136 11.75 -9.59 -4.12
C THR A 136 10.54 -9.18 -4.96
N LEU A 137 10.35 -7.87 -5.17
CA LEU A 137 9.22 -7.37 -5.94
C LEU A 137 9.34 -7.77 -7.42
N PHE A 138 10.53 -7.68 -8.01
CA PHE A 138 10.74 -8.02 -9.41
C PHE A 138 10.45 -9.49 -9.70
N GLU A 139 10.89 -10.39 -8.81
CA GLU A 139 10.58 -11.81 -8.92
C GLU A 139 9.08 -12.09 -8.74
N LEU A 140 8.43 -11.41 -7.81
CA LEU A 140 6.97 -11.52 -7.65
C LEU A 140 6.20 -11.07 -8.89
N ILE A 141 6.58 -9.97 -9.55
CA ILE A 141 5.81 -9.43 -10.67
C ILE A 141 6.19 -10.01 -12.04
N THR A 142 7.41 -10.52 -12.21
CA THR A 142 7.89 -11.05 -13.49
C THR A 142 8.15 -12.55 -13.49
N GLY A 143 8.37 -13.18 -12.33
CA GLY A 143 8.88 -14.54 -12.22
C GLY A 143 10.37 -14.70 -12.53
N ASN A 144 11.09 -13.60 -12.79
CA ASN A 144 12.51 -13.59 -13.12
C ASN A 144 13.33 -12.95 -12.00
N LYS A 145 14.63 -13.25 -11.95
CA LYS A 145 15.60 -12.47 -11.16
C LYS A 145 15.86 -11.12 -11.85
N LEU A 146 16.13 -10.10 -11.03
CA LEU A 146 16.29 -8.70 -11.44
C LEU A 146 17.45 -8.49 -12.44
#